data_AF-A0A0D3D5Q7-F1
#
_entry.id   AF-A0A0D3D5Q7-F1
#
_cell.length_a   1.000
_cell.length_b   1.000
_cell.length_c   1.000
_cell.angle_alpha   90.00
_cell.angle_beta   90.00
_cell.angle_gamma   90.00
#
_symmetry.space_group_name_H-M   'P 1'
#
loop_
_entity.id
_entity.type
_entity.pdbx_description
1 polymer ?
#
loop_
_entity_poly.entity_id
_entity_poly.type
_entity_poly.pdbx_seq_one_letter_code
_entity_poly.pdbx_strand_id
1 'polypeptide(L)'
;MSLHVNSTAHVLLVLAYKIKLVEVPETVFRVTQTLEQNATEVVHRWQHVAPELPEEIFIRTTMEVVNGTVSSQKTVRATFLALFLVDASTLLSILNRRLPELSLITFLNRFQESIWRKMIELETPAAIAFNPYGGMMAKISPTATPFPYRAGNLCKIQYVTDWGEDRLTKRSYVEGKRYGEKYFAGNFERLVEIKTRVDSGNFFRNEIVFL
;
A
#
# COMPACT_ATOMS: atom_id res chain seq x y z
N MET A 1 14.84 31.10 20.58
CA MET A 1 13.74 30.24 21.07
C MET A 1 13.58 29.10 20.09
N SER A 2 14.17 27.94 20.41
CA SER A 2 14.34 26.82 19.47
C SER A 2 13.10 25.92 19.54
N LEU A 3 12.25 25.96 18.52
CA LEU A 3 11.06 25.12 18.40
C LEU A 3 11.48 23.65 18.27
N HIS A 4 11.36 22.89 19.36
CA HIS A 4 11.60 21.44 19.39
C HIS A 4 10.31 20.70 19.03
N VAL A 5 9.93 20.67 17.75
CA VAL A 5 8.83 19.82 17.27
C VAL A 5 9.39 18.46 16.84
N ASN A 6 9.83 17.67 17.83
CA ASN A 6 10.16 16.27 17.59
C ASN A 6 8.86 15.48 17.38
N SER A 7 8.76 14.80 16.24
CA SER A 7 7.79 13.75 15.91
C SER A 7 6.39 14.17 15.49
N THR A 8 6.02 13.76 14.28
CA THR A 8 4.65 13.42 13.93
C THR A 8 4.26 12.13 14.66
N ALA A 9 3.96 12.26 15.95
CA ALA A 9 3.26 11.22 16.68
C ALA A 9 2.46 11.81 17.83
N HIS A 10 1.14 11.65 17.69
CA HIS A 10 0.09 11.87 18.66
C HIS A 10 -0.03 13.31 19.21
N VAL A 11 -1.14 13.93 18.84
CA VAL A 11 -1.57 15.21 19.43
C VAL A 11 -2.09 14.98 20.86
N LEU A 12 -2.67 13.80 21.13
CA LEU A 12 -3.37 13.44 22.37
C LEU A 12 -3.46 11.90 22.55
N LEU A 13 -3.83 11.47 23.76
CA LEU A 13 -4.34 10.12 24.03
C LEU A 13 -5.79 10.01 23.54
N VAL A 14 -6.06 9.13 22.58
CA VAL A 14 -7.43 8.92 22.06
C VAL A 14 -8.14 7.86 22.91
N LEU A 15 -9.22 8.24 23.59
CA LEU A 15 -9.98 7.35 24.47
C LEU A 15 -11.03 6.50 23.74
N ALA A 16 -11.63 7.03 22.68
CA ALA A 16 -12.68 6.35 21.93
C ALA A 16 -12.82 6.88 20.50
N TYR A 17 -13.38 6.05 19.62
CA TYR A 17 -13.79 6.42 18.28
C TYR A 17 -15.29 6.19 18.11
N LYS A 18 -15.99 7.13 17.46
CA LYS A 18 -17.34 6.91 16.95
C LYS A 18 -17.25 6.49 15.49
N ILE A 19 -17.49 5.21 15.22
CA ILE A 19 -17.35 4.62 13.88
C ILE A 19 -18.68 4.69 13.13
N LYS A 20 -18.64 5.11 11.86
CA LYS A 20 -19.79 4.99 10.95
C LYS A 20 -19.66 3.67 10.19
N LEU A 21 -20.62 2.76 10.41
CA LEU A 21 -20.67 1.49 9.69
C LEU A 21 -21.05 1.73 8.23
N VAL A 22 -20.50 0.91 7.35
CA VAL A 22 -20.76 0.90 5.90
C VAL A 22 -21.17 -0.52 5.53
N GLU A 23 -22.08 -0.63 4.57
CA GLU A 23 -22.54 -1.91 4.05
C GLU A 23 -21.43 -2.63 3.28
N VAL A 24 -21.27 -3.93 3.52
CA VAL A 24 -20.25 -4.78 2.88
C VAL A 24 -20.96 -6.03 2.39
N PRO A 25 -20.84 -6.41 1.11
CA PRO A 25 -21.42 -7.63 0.58
C PRO A 25 -20.42 -8.80 0.61
N GLU A 26 -20.96 -9.98 0.28
CA GLU A 26 -20.39 -11.27 0.68
C GLU A 26 -19.32 -11.82 -0.27
N THR A 27 -19.04 -11.16 -1.40
CA THR A 27 -18.22 -11.76 -2.47
C THR A 27 -16.74 -11.37 -2.36
N VAL A 28 -15.92 -12.35 -1.95
CA VAL A 28 -14.45 -12.28 -1.96
C VAL A 28 -13.91 -13.42 -2.80
N PHE A 29 -12.93 -13.14 -3.67
CA PHE A 29 -12.16 -14.20 -4.33
C PHE A 29 -10.67 -14.01 -4.16
N ARG A 30 -9.95 -15.13 -4.29
CA ARG A 30 -8.49 -15.18 -4.26
C ARG A 30 -8.00 -15.95 -5.47
N VAL A 31 -7.19 -15.28 -6.31
CA VAL A 31 -6.52 -15.88 -7.46
C VAL A 31 -5.01 -15.82 -7.22
N THR A 32 -4.31 -16.92 -7.47
CA THR A 32 -2.86 -17.01 -7.32
C THR A 32 -2.21 -17.38 -8.65
N GLN A 33 -1.14 -16.69 -9.01
CA GLN A 33 -0.33 -16.96 -10.20
C GLN A 33 1.16 -16.97 -9.83
N THR A 34 1.91 -17.91 -10.39
CA THR A 34 3.39 -17.95 -10.27
C THR A 34 4.09 -17.34 -11.49
N LEU A 35 5.40 -17.10 -11.43
CA LEU A 35 6.16 -16.59 -12.59
C LEU A 35 6.04 -17.51 -13.81
N GLU A 36 6.05 -18.83 -13.60
CA GLU A 36 5.89 -19.83 -14.65
C GLU A 36 4.49 -19.80 -15.28
N GLN A 37 3.51 -19.30 -14.52
CA GLN A 37 2.13 -19.06 -14.95
C GLN A 37 1.90 -17.62 -15.42
N ASN A 38 2.98 -16.92 -15.80
CA ASN A 38 2.94 -15.57 -16.38
C ASN A 38 2.48 -14.46 -15.41
N ALA A 39 2.79 -14.58 -14.12
CA ALA A 39 2.44 -13.56 -13.11
C ALA A 39 2.93 -12.14 -13.47
N THR A 40 4.10 -11.98 -14.10
CA THR A 40 4.66 -10.66 -14.46
C THR A 40 3.65 -9.82 -15.23
N GLU A 41 3.04 -10.39 -16.25
CA GLU A 41 2.12 -9.66 -17.10
C GLU A 41 0.79 -9.37 -16.41
N VAL A 42 0.26 -10.35 -15.66
CA VAL A 42 -0.97 -10.15 -14.91
C VAL A 42 -0.80 -8.98 -13.93
N VAL A 43 0.36 -8.89 -13.26
CA VAL A 43 0.70 -7.76 -12.39
C VAL A 43 0.83 -6.46 -13.19
N HIS A 44 1.46 -6.48 -14.36
CA HIS A 44 1.60 -5.30 -15.23
C HIS A 44 0.25 -4.72 -15.67
N ARG A 45 -0.66 -5.56 -16.13
CA ARG A 45 -2.03 -5.17 -16.50
C ARG A 45 -2.79 -4.65 -15.29
N TRP A 46 -2.71 -5.37 -14.18
CA TRP A 46 -3.36 -4.99 -12.94
C TRP A 46 -2.95 -3.58 -12.49
N GLN A 47 -1.69 -3.17 -12.65
CA GLN A 47 -1.22 -1.81 -12.31
C GLN A 47 -1.94 -0.69 -13.07
N HIS A 48 -2.39 -0.95 -14.30
CA HIS A 48 -3.08 0.04 -15.14
C HIS A 48 -4.59 0.00 -14.94
N VAL A 49 -5.14 -1.17 -14.65
CA VAL A 49 -6.59 -1.38 -14.58
C VAL A 49 -7.12 -1.13 -13.18
N ALA A 50 -6.44 -1.63 -12.14
CA ALA A 50 -6.94 -1.60 -10.77
C ALA A 50 -7.29 -0.19 -10.26
N PRO A 51 -6.51 0.88 -10.58
CA PRO A 51 -6.86 2.23 -10.13
C PRO A 51 -8.10 2.84 -10.81
N GLU A 52 -8.45 2.33 -11.99
CA GLU A 52 -9.56 2.82 -12.82
C GLU A 52 -10.83 1.98 -12.65
N LEU A 53 -10.82 1.00 -11.75
CA LEU A 53 -11.99 0.17 -11.45
C LEU A 53 -13.07 1.00 -10.74
N PRO A 54 -14.36 0.61 -10.91
CA PRO A 54 -15.45 1.18 -10.13
C PRO A 54 -15.21 1.08 -8.62
N GLU A 55 -15.84 1.95 -7.84
CA GLU A 55 -15.62 2.08 -6.39
C GLU A 55 -16.03 0.85 -5.61
N GLU A 56 -16.93 0.07 -6.20
CA GLU A 56 -17.43 -1.19 -5.72
C GLU A 56 -16.39 -2.31 -5.88
N ILE A 57 -15.26 -2.06 -6.52
CA ILE A 57 -14.28 -3.10 -6.84
C ILE A 57 -12.93 -2.75 -6.25
N PHE A 58 -12.45 -3.62 -5.36
CA PHE A 58 -11.11 -3.55 -4.82
C PHE A 58 -10.34 -4.83 -5.12
N ILE A 59 -9.23 -4.72 -5.83
CA ILE A 59 -8.35 -5.87 -6.11
C ILE A 59 -6.95 -5.51 -5.65
N ARG A 60 -6.48 -6.08 -4.55
CA ARG A 60 -5.08 -5.94 -4.14
C ARG A 60 -4.24 -7.08 -4.68
N THR A 61 -2.95 -6.84 -4.88
CA THR A 61 -1.98 -7.92 -5.17
C THR A 61 -0.88 -7.97 -4.13
N THR A 62 -0.57 -9.18 -3.65
CA THR A 62 0.53 -9.47 -2.73
C THR A 62 1.47 -10.48 -3.37
N MET A 63 2.77 -10.22 -3.33
CA MET A 63 3.80 -11.04 -3.97
C MET A 63 4.80 -11.54 -2.95
N GLU A 64 5.07 -12.84 -3.00
CA GLU A 64 5.87 -13.58 -2.03
C GLU A 64 6.80 -14.54 -2.77
N VAL A 65 7.98 -14.79 -2.20
CA VAL A 65 8.89 -15.85 -2.69
C VAL A 65 8.44 -17.18 -2.10
N VAL A 66 8.22 -18.18 -2.95
CA VAL A 66 7.77 -19.51 -2.57
C VAL A 66 8.63 -20.58 -3.22
N ASN A 67 8.61 -21.80 -2.66
CA ASN A 67 9.24 -22.94 -3.31
C ASN A 67 8.43 -23.32 -4.57
N GLY A 68 9.12 -23.50 -5.70
CA GLY A 68 8.49 -23.92 -6.94
C GLY A 68 7.83 -25.29 -6.83
N THR A 69 6.71 -25.48 -7.53
CA THR A 69 5.96 -26.76 -7.56
C THR A 69 6.53 -27.75 -8.59
N VAL A 70 7.21 -27.24 -9.63
CA VAL A 70 7.72 -28.04 -10.77
C VAL A 70 9.25 -28.16 -10.73
N SER A 71 9.94 -27.15 -10.21
CA SER A 71 11.39 -27.09 -10.06
C SER A 71 11.67 -26.87 -8.57
N SER A 72 12.67 -27.54 -8.01
CA SER A 72 13.16 -27.29 -6.65
C SER A 72 13.75 -25.88 -6.45
N GLN A 73 13.70 -25.02 -7.48
CA GLN A 73 14.05 -23.61 -7.42
C GLN A 73 12.91 -22.75 -6.86
N LYS A 74 13.28 -21.67 -6.18
CA LYS A 74 12.34 -20.66 -5.67
C LYS A 74 11.71 -19.88 -6.83
N THR A 75 10.45 -19.50 -6.67
CA THR A 75 9.69 -18.68 -7.62
C THR A 75 8.94 -17.57 -6.90
N VAL A 76 8.43 -16.59 -7.64
CA VAL A 76 7.54 -15.55 -7.07
C VAL A 76 6.09 -15.93 -7.34
N ARG A 77 5.27 -15.87 -6.29
CA ARG A 77 3.82 -16.04 -6.37
C ARG A 77 3.13 -14.69 -6.15
N ALA A 78 2.37 -14.25 -7.14
CA ALA A 78 1.45 -13.13 -7.03
C ALA A 78 0.07 -13.64 -6.60
N THR A 79 -0.51 -13.04 -5.56
CA THR A 79 -1.84 -13.35 -5.04
C THR A 79 -2.72 -12.12 -5.18
N PHE A 80 -3.75 -12.24 -6.00
CA PHE A 80 -4.78 -11.24 -6.19
C PHE A 80 -5.93 -11.54 -5.23
N LEU A 81 -6.10 -10.68 -4.23
CA LEU A 81 -7.24 -10.73 -3.32
C LEU A 81 -8.21 -9.63 -3.73
N ALA A 82 -9.42 -10.04 -4.02
CA ALA A 82 -10.39 -9.15 -4.59
C ALA A 82 -11.68 -9.15 -3.76
N LEU A 83 -12.13 -7.95 -3.42
CA LEU A 83 -13.34 -7.65 -2.68
C LEU A 83 -14.28 -6.91 -3.63
N PHE A 84 -15.46 -7.46 -3.83
CA PHE A 84 -16.46 -6.87 -4.73
C PHE A 84 -17.69 -6.51 -3.94
N LEU A 85 -18.11 -5.28 -4.14
CA LEU A 85 -19.34 -4.76 -3.60
C LEU A 85 -20.57 -5.07 -4.48
N VAL A 86 -20.44 -6.02 -5.42
CA VAL A 86 -21.42 -6.40 -6.45
C VAL A 86 -21.56 -7.92 -6.57
N ASP A 87 -22.63 -8.38 -7.24
CA ASP A 87 -22.88 -9.80 -7.48
C ASP A 87 -21.85 -10.44 -8.45
N ALA A 88 -21.74 -11.76 -8.40
CA ALA A 88 -20.75 -12.52 -9.16
C ALA A 88 -20.92 -12.41 -10.69
N SER A 89 -22.13 -12.17 -11.21
CA SER A 89 -22.37 -12.07 -12.65
C SER A 89 -21.90 -10.73 -13.22
N THR A 90 -22.22 -9.64 -12.53
CA THR A 90 -21.72 -8.28 -12.82
C THR A 90 -20.20 -8.24 -12.71
N LEU A 91 -19.65 -8.91 -11.70
CA LEU A 91 -18.22 -9.07 -11.52
C LEU A 91 -17.53 -9.72 -12.73
N LEU A 92 -18.00 -10.90 -13.15
CA LEU A 92 -17.41 -11.60 -14.30
C LEU A 92 -17.49 -10.76 -15.57
N SER A 93 -18.57 -10.00 -15.76
CA SER A 93 -18.68 -9.06 -16.89
C SER A 93 -17.62 -7.96 -16.84
N ILE A 94 -17.29 -7.42 -15.66
CA ILE A 94 -16.30 -6.35 -15.51
C ILE A 94 -14.88 -6.90 -15.67
N LEU A 95 -14.58 -8.05 -15.08
CA LEU A 95 -13.28 -8.70 -15.22
C LEU A 95 -13.00 -9.08 -16.67
N ASN A 96 -13.96 -9.71 -17.36
CA ASN A 96 -13.79 -10.07 -18.77
C ASN A 96 -13.59 -8.85 -19.67
N ARG A 97 -14.17 -7.69 -19.31
CA ARG A 97 -14.04 -6.47 -20.12
C ARG A 97 -12.75 -5.69 -19.83
N ARG A 98 -12.30 -5.66 -18.58
CA ARG A 98 -11.24 -4.74 -18.12
C ARG A 98 -9.95 -5.43 -17.71
N LEU A 99 -10.01 -6.69 -17.29
CA LEU A 99 -8.85 -7.47 -16.85
C LEU A 99 -8.93 -8.92 -17.36
N PRO A 100 -9.13 -9.15 -18.68
CA PRO A 100 -9.22 -10.50 -19.24
C PRO A 100 -7.92 -11.30 -19.07
N GLU A 101 -6.79 -10.65 -18.79
CA GLU A 101 -5.51 -11.31 -18.56
C GLU A 101 -5.40 -11.97 -17.19
N LEU A 102 -6.33 -11.69 -16.26
CA LEU A 102 -6.52 -12.56 -15.10
C LEU A 102 -6.88 -13.99 -15.54
N SER A 103 -7.38 -14.15 -16.77
CA SER A 103 -7.67 -15.43 -17.42
C SER A 103 -6.64 -15.90 -18.48
N LEU A 104 -5.86 -15.06 -19.19
CA LEU A 104 -4.90 -15.51 -20.24
C LEU A 104 -3.76 -14.49 -20.58
N ILE A 105 -2.68 -14.98 -21.22
CA ILE A 105 -1.29 -14.45 -21.33
C ILE A 105 -0.96 -13.69 -22.64
N THR A 106 -0.35 -12.49 -22.65
CA THR A 106 0.96 -12.09 -23.29
C THR A 106 1.39 -10.58 -23.14
N PHE A 107 2.62 -10.31 -22.61
CA PHE A 107 3.72 -9.40 -23.05
C PHE A 107 4.53 -8.72 -21.89
N LEU A 108 5.86 -8.76 -22.00
CA LEU A 108 6.89 -8.50 -20.97
C LEU A 108 7.08 -7.02 -20.56
N ASN A 109 7.15 -6.76 -19.24
CA ASN A 109 7.74 -5.53 -18.67
C ASN A 109 9.05 -5.86 -17.93
N ARG A 110 10.18 -5.33 -18.43
CA ARG A 110 11.53 -5.58 -17.90
C ARG A 110 11.79 -5.07 -16.48
N PHE A 111 10.99 -4.12 -15.99
CA PHE A 111 11.18 -3.56 -14.64
C PHE A 111 10.76 -4.54 -13.55
N GLN A 112 9.62 -5.20 -13.72
CA GLN A 112 9.09 -6.18 -12.77
C GLN A 112 10.01 -7.40 -12.67
N GLU A 113 10.52 -7.88 -13.81
CA GLU A 113 11.52 -8.95 -13.84
C GLU A 113 12.78 -8.63 -13.03
N SER A 114 13.23 -7.38 -13.03
CA SER A 114 14.36 -6.96 -12.19
C SER A 114 14.04 -7.03 -10.70
N ILE A 115 12.81 -6.69 -10.29
CA ILE A 115 12.35 -6.81 -8.91
C ILE A 115 12.25 -8.29 -8.52
N TRP A 116 11.68 -9.15 -9.39
CA TRP A 116 11.56 -10.59 -9.14
C TRP A 116 12.90 -11.25 -8.93
N ARG A 117 13.88 -10.97 -9.80
CA ARG A 117 15.23 -11.51 -9.67
C ARG A 117 15.85 -11.12 -8.33
N LYS A 118 15.70 -9.85 -7.92
CA LYS A 118 16.22 -9.38 -6.62
C LYS A 118 15.50 -10.02 -5.43
N MET A 119 14.18 -10.22 -5.50
CA MET A 119 13.44 -10.89 -4.44
C MET A 119 13.89 -12.35 -4.26
N ILE A 120 14.10 -13.08 -5.36
CA ILE A 120 14.58 -14.46 -5.33
C ILE A 120 16.04 -14.52 -4.84
N GLU A 121 16.91 -13.64 -5.34
CA GLU A 121 18.33 -13.59 -4.99
C GLU A 121 18.56 -13.22 -3.51
N LEU A 122 17.85 -12.21 -3.03
CA LEU A 122 18.07 -11.66 -1.70
C LEU A 122 17.20 -12.34 -0.63
N GLU A 123 16.18 -13.09 -1.04
CA GLU A 123 15.12 -13.62 -0.18
C GLU A 123 14.44 -12.54 0.68
N THR A 124 14.51 -11.29 0.22
CA THR A 124 13.92 -10.10 0.83
C THR A 124 13.47 -9.13 -0.26
N PRO A 125 12.42 -8.32 -0.04
CA PRO A 125 11.48 -8.39 1.08
C PRO A 125 10.69 -9.71 1.10
N ALA A 126 10.30 -10.16 2.29
CA ALA A 126 9.46 -11.34 2.51
C ALA A 126 8.13 -11.25 1.73
N ALA A 127 7.57 -10.05 1.64
CA ALA A 127 6.42 -9.78 0.78
C ALA A 127 6.43 -8.36 0.20
N ILE A 128 5.87 -8.18 -0.99
CA ILE A 128 5.50 -6.87 -1.55
C ILE A 128 4.00 -6.83 -1.82
N ALA A 129 3.29 -5.87 -1.23
CA ALA A 129 1.88 -5.62 -1.46
C ALA A 129 1.68 -4.34 -2.27
N PHE A 130 0.86 -4.41 -3.31
CA PHE A 130 0.37 -3.25 -4.05
C PHE A 130 -1.12 -3.09 -3.75
N ASN A 131 -1.49 -1.92 -3.23
CA ASN A 131 -2.87 -1.56 -2.91
C ASN A 131 -3.29 -0.43 -3.88
N PRO A 132 -4.25 -0.67 -4.78
CA PRO A 132 -4.63 0.31 -5.78
C PRO A 132 -5.37 1.48 -5.11
N TYR A 133 -5.10 2.68 -5.60
CA TYR A 133 -5.82 3.90 -5.23
C TYR A 133 -6.82 4.21 -6.35
N GLY A 134 -7.40 5.41 -6.40
CA GLY A 134 -8.50 5.72 -7.34
C GLY A 134 -9.87 5.63 -6.67
N GLY A 135 -10.94 5.49 -7.44
CA GLY A 135 -12.31 5.47 -6.94
C GLY A 135 -12.59 6.56 -5.89
N MET A 136 -13.13 6.15 -4.73
CA MET A 136 -13.42 7.08 -3.63
C MET A 136 -12.16 7.80 -3.10
N MET A 137 -10.99 7.18 -3.16
CA MET A 137 -9.73 7.83 -2.74
C MET A 137 -9.35 9.00 -3.64
N ALA A 138 -9.74 8.99 -4.92
CA ALA A 138 -9.52 10.11 -5.84
C ALA A 138 -10.53 11.25 -5.65
N LYS A 139 -11.74 10.96 -5.13
CA LYS A 139 -12.78 11.97 -4.88
C LYS A 139 -12.56 12.77 -3.59
N ILE A 140 -11.77 12.26 -2.65
CA ILE A 140 -11.48 12.94 -1.38
C ILE A 140 -10.36 13.96 -1.58
N SER A 141 -10.57 15.21 -1.15
CA SER A 141 -9.53 16.26 -1.21
C SER A 141 -8.27 15.82 -0.45
N PRO A 142 -7.05 16.08 -0.99
CA PRO A 142 -5.77 15.86 -0.29
C PRO A 142 -5.68 16.53 1.08
N THR A 143 -6.46 17.60 1.33
CA THR A 143 -6.45 18.38 2.57
C THR A 143 -7.59 18.03 3.53
N ALA A 144 -8.50 17.11 3.14
CA ALA A 144 -9.66 16.71 3.95
C ALA A 144 -9.24 15.99 5.25
N THR A 145 -8.12 15.28 5.20
CA THR A 145 -7.54 14.55 6.33
C THR A 145 -6.02 14.75 6.32
N PRO A 146 -5.31 14.47 7.43
CA PRO A 146 -3.84 14.50 7.44
C PRO A 146 -3.21 13.65 6.32
N PHE A 147 -3.83 12.51 5.98
CA PHE A 147 -3.39 11.61 4.91
C PHE A 147 -3.59 12.24 3.50
N PRO A 148 -2.52 12.62 2.78
CA PRO A 148 -2.61 13.49 1.60
C PRO A 148 -2.72 12.74 0.26
N TYR A 149 -2.39 11.45 0.22
CA TYR A 149 -2.24 10.72 -1.04
C TYR A 149 -3.62 10.31 -1.59
N ARG A 150 -4.15 11.15 -2.47
CA ARG A 150 -5.48 11.05 -3.08
C ARG A 150 -5.35 10.98 -4.61
N ALA A 151 -6.16 11.74 -5.34
CA ALA A 151 -6.10 11.84 -6.81
C ALA A 151 -4.65 12.00 -7.33
N GLY A 152 -4.34 11.31 -8.43
CA GLY A 152 -3.01 11.26 -9.03
C GLY A 152 -2.06 10.19 -8.47
N ASN A 153 -2.40 9.55 -7.33
CA ASN A 153 -1.65 8.39 -6.83
C ASN A 153 -2.29 7.10 -7.35
N LEU A 154 -1.50 6.27 -8.04
CA LEU A 154 -1.99 5.02 -8.65
C LEU A 154 -2.13 3.88 -7.63
N CYS A 155 -1.14 3.71 -6.75
CA CYS A 155 -1.15 2.67 -5.73
C CYS A 155 -0.23 3.00 -4.56
N LYS A 156 -0.46 2.34 -3.43
CA LYS A 156 0.49 2.22 -2.33
C LYS A 156 1.23 0.89 -2.45
N ILE A 157 2.56 0.98 -2.56
CA ILE A 157 3.46 -0.17 -2.53
C ILE A 157 3.99 -0.32 -1.11
N GLN A 158 3.88 -1.51 -0.54
CA GLN A 158 4.44 -1.86 0.77
C GLN A 158 5.36 -3.05 0.58
N TYR A 159 6.56 -2.99 1.15
CA TYR A 159 7.46 -4.12 1.25
C TYR A 159 7.61 -4.46 2.73
N VAL A 160 7.51 -5.74 3.06
CA VAL A 160 7.64 -6.28 4.41
C VAL A 160 8.83 -7.21 4.42
N THR A 161 9.71 -7.04 5.38
CA THR A 161 10.91 -7.87 5.55
C THR A 161 11.06 -8.16 7.02
N ASP A 162 11.08 -9.45 7.35
CA ASP A 162 11.29 -9.90 8.72
C ASP A 162 12.79 -10.06 8.92
N TRP A 163 13.42 -9.04 9.48
CA TRP A 163 14.77 -9.17 10.01
C TRP A 163 14.64 -9.57 11.48
N GLY A 164 15.46 -10.52 11.94
CA GLY A 164 15.63 -10.74 13.39
C GLY A 164 16.00 -9.42 14.09
N GLU A 165 15.61 -9.28 15.35
CA GLU A 165 15.80 -8.07 16.18
C GLU A 165 17.28 -7.66 16.27
N ASP A 166 17.80 -6.89 15.31
CA ASP A 166 19.05 -6.16 15.48
C ASP A 166 19.24 -5.14 14.35
N ARG A 167 18.83 -3.89 14.62
CA ARG A 167 19.45 -2.61 14.21
C ARG A 167 18.46 -1.46 14.28
N LEU A 168 18.29 -0.89 15.48
CA LEU A 168 17.70 0.44 15.64
C LEU A 168 18.82 1.49 15.64
N THR A 169 18.90 2.31 14.60
CA THR A 169 19.77 3.49 14.61
C THR A 169 18.95 4.73 14.92
N LYS A 170 19.30 5.42 16.01
CA LYS A 170 18.68 6.70 16.39
C LYS A 170 19.04 7.79 15.37
N ARG A 171 18.05 8.61 15.01
CA ARG A 171 18.15 9.64 13.96
C ARG A 171 17.60 10.99 14.43
N SER A 172 18.09 12.07 13.83
CA SER A 172 18.00 13.47 14.34
C SER A 172 16.75 14.25 13.88
N TYR A 173 16.49 15.42 14.50
CA TYR A 173 15.35 16.31 14.22
C TYR A 173 15.18 16.70 12.73
N VAL A 174 16.29 16.94 12.03
CA VAL A 174 16.27 17.33 10.59
C VAL A 174 15.67 16.20 9.75
N GLU A 175 15.92 14.95 10.15
CA GLU A 175 15.32 13.79 9.49
C GLU A 175 13.83 13.71 9.80
N GLY A 176 13.41 14.01 11.04
CA GLY A 176 12.01 14.09 11.46
C GLY A 176 11.17 15.07 10.61
N LYS A 177 11.69 16.27 10.30
CA LYS A 177 11.02 17.22 9.41
C LYS A 177 10.88 16.68 7.98
N ARG A 178 11.98 16.16 7.42
CA ARG A 178 11.99 15.54 6.08
C ARG A 178 11.01 14.37 5.99
N TYR A 179 10.85 13.59 7.06
CA TYR A 179 9.87 12.52 7.12
C TYR A 179 8.44 13.03 7.24
N GLY A 180 8.19 14.03 8.10
CA GLY A 180 6.88 14.64 8.23
C GLY A 180 6.38 15.23 6.90
N GLU A 181 7.24 15.95 6.18
CA GLU A 181 6.95 16.46 4.84
C GLU A 181 6.71 15.32 3.84
N LYS A 182 7.49 14.22 3.91
CA LYS A 182 7.25 13.05 3.06
C LYS A 182 5.87 12.44 3.34
N TYR A 183 5.53 12.18 4.60
CA TYR A 183 4.31 11.48 5.03
C TYR A 183 3.03 12.31 4.89
N PHE A 184 3.08 13.60 5.19
CA PHE A 184 1.92 14.48 5.22
C PHE A 184 1.88 15.46 4.04
N ALA A 185 2.92 15.50 3.20
CA ALA A 185 3.03 16.39 2.05
C ALA A 185 2.67 17.84 2.45
N GLY A 186 1.83 18.50 1.65
CA GLY A 186 1.37 19.87 1.92
C GLY A 186 0.55 20.04 3.21
N ASN A 187 0.15 18.96 3.90
CA ASN A 187 -0.57 19.07 5.18
C ASN A 187 0.36 19.24 6.38
N PHE A 188 1.68 19.11 6.22
CA PHE A 188 2.63 19.10 7.33
C PHE A 188 2.60 20.38 8.18
N GLU A 189 2.67 21.56 7.55
CA GLU A 189 2.65 22.86 8.26
C GLU A 189 1.38 23.02 9.10
N ARG A 190 0.21 22.71 8.53
CA ARG A 190 -1.07 22.73 9.24
C ARG A 190 -1.07 21.82 10.47
N LEU A 191 -0.42 20.66 10.39
CA LEU A 191 -0.31 19.74 11.53
C LEU A 191 0.63 20.27 12.61
N VAL A 192 1.73 20.94 12.23
CA VAL A 192 2.63 21.60 13.17
C VAL A 192 1.90 22.69 13.94
N GLU A 193 1.12 23.54 13.26
CA GLU A 193 0.31 24.59 13.91
C GLU A 193 -0.66 24.02 14.93
N ILE A 194 -1.38 22.94 14.57
CA ILE A 194 -2.32 22.27 15.49
C ILE A 194 -1.56 21.70 16.69
N LYS A 195 -0.43 21.03 16.47
CA LYS A 195 0.39 20.47 17.56
C LYS A 195 0.87 21.56 18.51
N THR A 196 1.36 22.69 17.99
CA THR A 196 1.82 23.82 18.81
C THR A 196 0.70 24.43 19.64
N ARG A 197 -0.53 24.45 19.13
CA ARG A 197 -1.70 24.95 19.87
C ARG A 197 -2.21 23.99 20.94
N VAL A 198 -2.27 22.70 20.63
CA VAL A 198 -2.90 21.69 21.51
C VAL A 198 -1.91 21.12 22.54
N ASP A 199 -0.63 21.08 22.21
CA ASP A 199 0.44 20.58 23.08
C ASP A 199 1.68 21.47 22.96
N SER A 200 1.55 22.71 23.43
CA SER A 200 2.60 23.73 23.38
C SER A 200 3.85 23.35 24.17
N GLY A 201 3.71 22.51 25.21
CA GLY A 201 4.81 21.95 26.00
C GLY A 201 5.49 20.74 25.34
N ASN A 202 4.98 20.26 24.21
CA ASN A 202 5.45 19.06 23.51
C ASN A 202 5.55 17.83 24.43
N PHE A 203 4.53 17.64 25.28
CA PHE A 203 4.42 16.53 26.20
C PHE A 203 4.30 15.20 25.46
N PHE A 204 3.42 15.13 24.44
CA PHE A 204 3.27 13.96 23.58
C PHE A 204 4.31 13.98 22.47
N ARG A 205 5.30 13.08 22.56
CA ARG A 205 6.39 12.92 21.59
C ARG A 205 6.88 11.47 21.59
N ASN A 206 7.37 11.00 20.45
CA ASN A 206 8.10 9.73 20.37
C ASN A 206 9.30 9.85 19.42
N GLU A 207 10.15 8.82 19.39
CA GLU A 207 11.09 8.66 18.28
C GLU A 207 10.29 8.10 17.09
N ILE A 208 10.36 8.77 15.93
CA ILE A 208 9.86 8.20 14.69
C ILE A 208 10.88 7.13 14.26
N VAL A 209 10.59 5.87 14.55
CA VAL A 209 11.34 4.73 14.02
C VAL A 209 10.63 4.26 12.76
N PHE A 210 11.20 4.55 11.60
CA PHE A 210 10.85 3.87 10.34
C PHE A 210 12.13 3.20 9.81
N LEU A 211 11.99 1.91 9.48
CA LEU A 211 13.01 1.05 8.86
C LEU A 211 13.40 1.54 7.46
#